data_AF-A0A1F1QXB8-F1
#
_entry.id   AF-A0A1F1QXB8-F1
#
_cell.length_a   1.000
_cell.length_b   1.000
_cell.length_c   1.000
_cell.angle_alpha   90.00
_cell.angle_beta   90.00
_cell.angle_gamma   90.00
#
_symmetry.space_group_name_H-M   'P 1'
#
loop_
_entity.id
_entity.type
_entity.pdbx_description
1 polymer ?
#
loop_
_entity_poly.entity_id
_entity_poly.type
_entity_poly.pdbx_seq_one_letter_code
_entity_poly.pdbx_strand_id
1 'polypeptide(L)'
;MTFEEMRKGYQNEVAYQKHMLRNLGYWFQLGSILSGSGIVLVYFFHAKNIFLNILGIALLVLGTAGMLLFGYAGWKGQRNLQALIDDYEQKLDYLQKQVSHGKR
;
A
#
# COMPACT_ATOMS: atom_id res chain seq x y z
N MET A 1 29.39 -8.66 8.84
CA MET A 1 28.13 -9.03 8.16
C MET A 1 28.48 -9.83 6.94
N THR A 2 27.99 -11.06 6.84
CA THR A 2 28.22 -11.92 5.67
C THR A 2 27.30 -11.52 4.52
N PHE A 3 27.70 -11.80 3.26
CA PHE A 3 26.88 -11.52 2.07
C PHE A 3 25.48 -12.18 2.16
N GLU A 4 25.41 -13.37 2.74
CA GLU A 4 24.16 -14.10 2.98
C GLU A 4 23.25 -13.41 4.01
N GLU A 5 23.82 -12.81 5.07
CA GLU A 5 23.05 -12.04 6.04
C GLU A 5 22.46 -10.77 5.42
N MET A 6 23.21 -10.07 4.55
CA MET A 6 22.69 -8.90 3.82
C MET A 6 21.54 -9.30 2.89
N ARG A 7 21.72 -10.36 2.10
CA ARG A 7 20.69 -10.87 1.18
C ARG A 7 19.42 -11.27 1.93
N LYS A 8 19.56 -11.99 3.03
CA LYS A 8 18.43 -12.44 3.85
C LYS A 8 17.70 -11.28 4.51
N GLY A 9 18.44 -10.30 5.04
CA GLY A 9 17.85 -9.07 5.62
C GLY A 9 17.04 -8.29 4.58
N TYR A 10 17.58 -8.17 3.37
CA TYR A 10 16.90 -7.50 2.27
C TYR A 10 15.61 -8.20 1.83
N GLN A 11 15.65 -9.52 1.64
CA GLN A 11 14.47 -10.32 1.29
C GLN A 11 13.36 -10.18 2.33
N ASN A 12 13.72 -10.13 3.62
CA ASN A 12 12.77 -9.90 4.70
C ASN A 12 12.12 -8.52 4.62
N GLU A 13 12.89 -7.46 4.35
CA GLU A 13 12.35 -6.10 4.21
C GLU A 13 11.40 -5.98 3.01
N VAL A 14 11.75 -6.57 1.87
CA VAL A 14 10.85 -6.64 0.70
C VAL A 14 9.56 -7.39 1.02
N ALA A 15 9.66 -8.54 1.70
CA ALA A 15 8.49 -9.31 2.09
C ALA A 15 7.59 -8.51 3.05
N TYR A 16 8.19 -7.80 4.00
CA TYR A 16 7.48 -6.91 4.91
C TYR A 16 6.76 -5.78 4.17
N GLN A 17 7.43 -5.07 3.26
CA GLN A 17 6.82 -3.97 2.52
C GLN A 17 5.72 -4.45 1.56
N LYS A 18 5.88 -5.62 0.95
CA LYS A 18 4.80 -6.26 0.16
C LYS A 18 3.59 -6.60 1.03
N HIS A 19 3.82 -7.14 2.23
CA HIS A 19 2.76 -7.43 3.18
C HIS A 19 2.04 -6.15 3.64
N MET A 20 2.78 -5.09 3.96
CA MET A 20 2.24 -3.79 4.31
C MET A 20 1.36 -3.21 3.19
N LEU A 21 1.84 -3.26 1.93
CA LEU A 21 1.07 -2.79 0.77
C LEU A 21 -0.23 -3.58 0.57
N ARG A 22 -0.20 -4.90 0.79
CA ARG A 22 -1.41 -5.72 0.76
C ARG A 22 -2.42 -5.30 1.83
N ASN A 23 -1.95 -4.99 3.04
CA ASN A 23 -2.81 -4.48 4.11
C ASN A 23 -3.46 -3.14 3.72
N LEU A 24 -2.69 -2.23 3.12
CA LEU A 24 -3.22 -0.98 2.58
C LEU A 24 -4.33 -1.21 1.52
N GLY A 25 -4.16 -2.22 0.66
CA GLY A 25 -5.19 -2.63 -0.28
C GLY A 25 -6.50 -3.05 0.41
N TYR A 26 -6.42 -3.78 1.53
CA TYR A 26 -7.61 -4.13 2.31
C TYR A 26 -8.31 -2.91 2.92
N TRP A 27 -7.55 -1.93 3.41
CA TRP A 27 -8.11 -0.68 3.92
C TRP A 27 -8.79 0.15 2.82
N PHE A 28 -8.22 0.17 1.62
CA PHE A 28 -8.85 0.79 0.46
C PHE A 28 -10.18 0.11 0.13
N GLN A 29 -10.21 -1.23 0.06
CA GLN A 29 -11.44 -2.01 -0.19
C GLN A 29 -12.51 -1.77 0.88
N LEU A 30 -12.12 -1.71 2.16
CA LEU A 30 -13.03 -1.37 3.26
C LEU A 30 -13.66 0.02 3.03
N GLY A 31 -12.84 1.01 2.66
CA GLY A 31 -13.31 2.35 2.29
C GLY A 31 -14.28 2.33 1.12
N SER A 32 -14.04 1.48 0.10
CA SER A 32 -14.96 1.30 -1.03
C SER A 32 -16.30 0.73 -0.61
N ILE A 33 -16.31 -0.30 0.25
CA ILE A 33 -17.55 -0.92 0.76
C ILE A 33 -18.35 0.09 1.60
N LEU A 34 -17.68 0.83 2.49
CA LEU A 34 -18.28 1.90 3.29
C LEU A 34 -18.91 2.98 2.41
N SER A 35 -18.15 3.47 1.43
CA SER A 35 -18.61 4.51 0.52
C SER A 35 -19.78 4.02 -0.35
N GLY A 36 -19.69 2.81 -0.91
CA GLY A 36 -20.75 2.21 -1.71
C GLY A 36 -22.05 2.01 -0.91
N SER A 37 -21.93 1.57 0.34
CA SER A 37 -23.07 1.45 1.25
C SER A 37 -23.71 2.82 1.54
N GLY A 38 -22.87 3.85 1.71
CA GLY A 38 -23.32 5.24 1.86
C GLY A 38 -24.12 5.74 0.64
N ILE A 39 -23.64 5.46 -0.57
CA ILE A 39 -24.34 5.81 -1.83
C ILE A 39 -25.71 5.14 -1.88
N VAL A 40 -25.80 3.84 -1.58
CA VAL A 40 -27.07 3.10 -1.57
C VAL A 40 -28.06 3.71 -0.56
N LEU A 41 -27.59 4.03 0.65
CA LEU A 41 -28.44 4.64 1.68
C LEU A 41 -28.96 6.01 1.23
N VAL A 42 -28.10 6.89 0.72
CA VAL A 42 -28.52 8.21 0.22
C VAL A 42 -29.53 8.06 -0.92
N TYR A 43 -29.23 7.21 -1.90
CA TYR A 43 -30.09 7.02 -3.07
C TYR A 43 -31.54 6.64 -2.67
N PHE A 44 -31.70 5.63 -1.82
CA PHE A 44 -33.03 5.13 -1.45
C PHE A 44 -33.75 5.97 -0.37
N PHE A 45 -33.01 6.62 0.52
CA PHE A 45 -33.58 7.22 1.74
C PHE A 45 -33.51 8.75 1.82
N HIS A 46 -32.89 9.45 0.86
CA HIS A 46 -32.71 10.92 0.93
C HIS A 46 -33.98 11.71 1.25
N ALA A 47 -35.13 11.33 0.70
CA ALA A 47 -36.42 11.98 0.94
C ALA A 47 -37.35 11.21 1.89
N LYS A 48 -37.01 9.98 2.27
CA LYS A 48 -37.87 9.09 3.07
C LYS A 48 -37.51 9.07 4.55
N ASN A 49 -36.22 9.15 4.87
CA ASN A 49 -35.74 9.07 6.24
C ASN A 49 -34.47 9.90 6.38
N ILE A 50 -34.61 11.06 7.04
CA ILE A 50 -33.51 12.02 7.20
C ILE A 50 -32.33 11.44 7.99
N PHE A 51 -32.59 10.55 8.96
CA PHE A 51 -31.54 9.92 9.76
C PHE A 51 -30.68 8.98 8.90
N LEU A 52 -31.34 8.12 8.10
CA LEU A 52 -30.62 7.23 7.18
C LEU A 52 -29.88 8.00 6.08
N ASN A 53 -30.43 9.13 5.63
CA ASN A 53 -29.75 10.00 4.68
C ASN A 53 -28.45 10.57 5.27
N ILE A 54 -28.50 11.13 6.48
CA ILE A 54 -27.32 11.67 7.18
C ILE A 54 -26.27 10.57 7.40
N LEU A 55 -26.70 9.38 7.83
CA LEU A 55 -25.81 8.23 7.98
C LEU A 55 -25.15 7.84 6.65
N GLY A 56 -25.92 7.81 5.56
CA GLY A 56 -25.40 7.51 4.23
C GLY A 56 -24.35 8.52 3.76
N ILE A 57 -24.60 9.82 3.96
CA ILE A 57 -23.64 10.89 3.65
C ILE A 57 -22.37 10.73 4.49
N ALA A 58 -22.49 10.45 5.79
CA ALA A 58 -21.35 10.24 6.67
C ALA A 58 -20.48 9.06 6.21
N LEU A 59 -21.11 7.92 5.88
CA LEU A 59 -20.41 6.73 5.36
C LEU A 59 -19.72 7.01 4.03
N LEU A 60 -20.36 7.75 3.14
CA LEU A 60 -19.80 8.15 1.85
C LEU A 60 -18.56 9.02 2.02
N VAL A 61 -18.64 10.06 2.87
CA VAL A 61 -17.51 10.96 3.14
C VAL A 61 -16.36 10.21 3.80
N LEU A 62 -16.63 9.41 4.84
CA LEU A 62 -15.61 8.65 5.55
C LEU A 62 -14.95 7.60 4.64
N GLY A 63 -15.74 6.85 3.88
CA GLY A 63 -15.24 5.86 2.94
C GLY A 63 -14.36 6.48 1.85
N THR A 64 -14.81 7.59 1.27
CA THR A 64 -14.05 8.32 0.23
C THR A 64 -12.76 8.92 0.78
N ALA A 65 -12.81 9.56 1.95
CA ALA A 65 -11.61 10.09 2.60
C ALA A 65 -10.60 8.98 2.92
N GLY A 66 -11.07 7.84 3.43
CA GLY A 66 -10.25 6.66 3.66
C GLY A 66 -9.59 6.17 2.38
N MET A 67 -10.36 6.01 1.30
CA MET A 67 -9.83 5.58 0.00
C MET A 67 -8.75 6.52 -0.54
N LEU A 68 -8.92 7.84 -0.42
CA LEU A 68 -7.92 8.82 -0.86
C LEU A 68 -6.62 8.69 -0.06
N LEU A 69 -6.72 8.59 1.28
CA LEU A 69 -5.56 8.43 2.16
C LEU A 69 -4.81 7.13 1.88
N PHE A 70 -5.51 5.99 1.86
CA PHE A 70 -4.89 4.68 1.64
C PHE A 70 -4.42 4.48 0.20
N GLY A 71 -5.12 5.08 -0.77
CA GLY A 71 -4.69 5.10 -2.17
C GLY A 71 -3.38 5.86 -2.36
N TYR A 72 -3.27 7.06 -1.77
CA TYR A 72 -2.04 7.84 -1.80
C TYR A 72 -0.88 7.13 -1.09
N ALA A 73 -1.14 6.62 0.12
CA ALA A 73 -0.14 5.88 0.88
C ALA A 73 0.31 4.61 0.13
N GLY A 74 -0.60 3.94 -0.57
CA GLY A 74 -0.31 2.73 -1.35
C GLY A 74 0.56 3.03 -2.55
N TRP A 75 0.23 4.10 -3.29
CA TRP A 75 1.05 4.58 -4.40
C TRP A 75 2.46 4.95 -3.95
N LYS A 76 2.58 5.70 -2.85
CA LYS A 76 3.90 6.06 -2.29
C LYS A 76 4.67 4.83 -1.81
N GLY A 77 4.00 3.88 -1.16
CA GLY A 77 4.60 2.64 -0.69
C GLY A 77 5.14 1.77 -1.84
N GLN A 78 4.43 1.70 -2.97
CA GLN A 78 4.90 0.97 -4.15
C GLN A 78 6.19 1.57 -4.72
N ARG A 79 6.28 2.91 -4.78
CA ARG A 79 7.50 3.60 -5.22
C ARG A 79 8.67 3.35 -4.26
N ASN A 80 8.42 3.35 -2.96
CA ASN A 80 9.46 3.05 -1.97
C ASN A 80 9.97 1.61 -2.09
N LEU A 81 9.07 0.65 -2.33
CA LEU A 81 9.44 -0.75 -2.54
C LEU A 81 10.28 -0.93 -3.80
N GLN A 82 9.94 -0.24 -4.89
CA GLN A 82 10.74 -0.26 -6.12
C GLN A 82 12.14 0.31 -5.89
N ALA A 83 12.23 1.48 -5.27
CA ALA A 83 13.52 2.10 -4.96
C ALA A 83 14.41 1.21 -4.05
N LEU A 84 13.79 0.49 -3.12
CA LEU A 84 14.48 -0.48 -2.28
C LEU A 84 15.04 -1.65 -3.11
N ILE A 85 14.28 -2.16 -4.08
CA ILE A 85 14.71 -3.21 -5.03
C ILE A 85 15.85 -2.73 -5.91
N ASP A 86 15.74 -1.53 -6.46
CA ASP A 86 16.77 -0.95 -7.32
C ASP A 86 18.08 -0.74 -6.55
N ASP A 87 18.04 -0.21 -5.32
CA ASP A 87 19.24 -0.04 -4.47
C ASP A 87 19.95 -1.36 -4.19
N TYR A 88 19.16 -2.42 -3.98
CA TYR A 88 19.71 -3.75 -3.71
C TYR A 88 20.33 -4.39 -4.95
N GLU A 89 19.67 -4.33 -6.09
CA GLU A 89 20.23 -4.82 -7.36
C GLU A 89 21.56 -4.10 -7.69
N GLN A 90 21.61 -2.78 -7.50
CA GLN A 90 22.83 -2.00 -7.71
C GLN A 90 23.98 -2.43 -6.78
N LYS A 91 23.69 -2.73 -5.51
CA LYS A 91 24.70 -3.21 -4.56
C LYS A 91 25.20 -4.60 -4.90
N LEU A 92 24.33 -5.50 -5.35
CA LEU A 92 24.73 -6.83 -5.82
C LEU A 92 25.67 -6.74 -7.02
N ASP A 93 25.31 -5.92 -8.01
CA ASP A 93 26.14 -5.69 -9.20
C ASP A 93 27.53 -5.13 -8.86
N TYR A 94 27.58 -4.18 -7.92
CA TYR A 94 28.84 -3.60 -7.46
C TYR A 94 29.73 -4.64 -6.78
N LEU A 95 29.17 -5.44 -5.86
CA LEU A 95 29.92 -6.48 -5.16
C LEU A 95 30.39 -7.58 -6.13
N GLN A 96 29.57 -7.97 -7.10
CA GLN A 96 29.94 -8.95 -8.12
C GLN A 96 31.08 -8.44 -9.01
N LYS A 97 31.07 -7.15 -9.39
CA LYS A 97 32.17 -6.52 -10.14
C LYS A 97 33.48 -6.45 -9.36
N GLN A 98 33.42 -6.15 -8.06
CA GLN A 98 34.63 -6.16 -7.21
C GLN A 98 35.25 -7.55 -7.08
N VAL A 99 34.42 -8.58 -6.89
CA VAL A 99 34.90 -9.97 -6.81
C VAL A 99 35.51 -10.44 -8.13
N SER A 100 35.00 -9.98 -9.29
CA SER A 100 35.57 -10.34 -10.60
C SER A 100 36.88 -9.61 -10.90
N HIS A 101 37.04 -8.36 -10.45
CA HIS A 101 38.28 -7.59 -10.62
C HIS A 101 39.38 -7.95 -9.62
N GLY A 102 39.03 -8.38 -8.39
CA GLY A 102 40.00 -8.83 -7.38
C GLY A 102 40.61 -10.23 -7.63
N LYS A 103 40.19 -10.92 -8.71
CA LYS A 103 40.72 -12.23 -9.14
C LYS A 103 41.80 -12.12 -10.24
N ARG A 104 42.27 -10.92 -10.58
CA ARG A 104 43.43 -10.70 -11.48
C ARG A 104 44.67 -10.33 -10.68
#